data_AF-A0A7L4DQU3-F1
#
_entry.id   AF-A0A7L4DQU3-F1
#
_cell.length_a   1.000
_cell.length_b   1.000
_cell.length_c   1.000
_cell.angle_alpha   90.00
_cell.angle_beta   90.00
_cell.angle_gamma   90.00
#
_symmetry.space_group_name_H-M   'P 1'
#
loop_
_entity.id
_entity.type
_entity.pdbx_description
1 polymer ?
#
loop_
_entity_poly.entity_id
_entity_poly.type
_entity_poly.pdbx_seq_one_letter_code
_entity_poly.pdbx_strand_id
1 'polypeptide(L)'
;RLIIRNGNNVEAPPVYDSYEVEYLPIEGLLSTGRHFFVELTTDSSGAAAGMALRYEAFEQGHCYEPYVKYGNFTASDPRYPVGTTVEFSCDPGYTLEQGSTIIECVDPSDPQWNETEPACRAVCSGELTDTAGVVLSPNWPEAYGKGQDCIWGLHVEEDKRVMLDVRVLRLGTGDMLTFYDGDDLTARILGQYTGARGRFKLYASTADVTVQFQSDPGAGAFAYRQGFVIHFSEVPRNDTCPELPDIANGWKTSSQPELLHGTVVTYHCYPGFQLTGTDLLMCHWDLTWSGDLPSCERVTSCRDPGDAEHSRRVVSSPKFPVGATVQYICDKGYILAGAGTLTCHDRVAGGPKWSDRLPKCIPETYEPCHNPGVPAGGRQSPEQRLYPAGTTLRFSCTAGRVLLGEGSLRCLPGHPSRWSGSPPICKAASYDEFYSNRNLDAVAKAVPSGTALEGTNVAIAVFLPVLVVALLIGGIYLYFSKFQGKPALQLPLTGSHPYDHITVESAFDNPTYETG
;
A
#
# COMPACT_ATOMS: atom_id res chain seq x y z
N ARG A 1 13.29 53.10 -52.71
CA ARG A 1 12.18 54.02 -52.38
C ARG A 1 10.86 53.46 -52.89
N LEU A 2 9.87 53.35 -52.02
CA LEU A 2 8.49 52.98 -52.33
C LEU A 2 7.59 54.19 -52.08
N ILE A 3 6.77 54.55 -53.07
CA ILE A 3 5.77 55.61 -52.96
C ILE A 3 4.41 55.07 -53.38
N ILE A 4 3.38 55.26 -52.55
CA ILE A 4 1.98 54.96 -52.85
C ILE A 4 1.21 56.26 -52.83
N ARG A 5 0.46 56.54 -53.89
CA ARG A 5 -0.32 57.78 -54.05
C ARG A 5 -1.80 57.48 -54.20
N ASN A 6 -2.64 58.28 -53.55
CA ASN A 6 -4.08 58.17 -53.62
C ASN A 6 -4.60 58.85 -54.90
N GLY A 7 -4.73 58.07 -55.97
CA GLY A 7 -5.09 58.54 -57.30
C GLY A 7 -4.59 57.59 -58.40
N ASN A 8 -4.75 58.01 -59.65
CA ASN A 8 -4.46 57.18 -60.83
C ASN A 8 -3.19 57.58 -61.60
N ASN A 9 -2.38 58.51 -61.07
CA ASN A 9 -1.21 59.05 -61.77
C ASN A 9 -0.09 59.47 -60.80
N VAL A 10 1.06 59.83 -61.36
CA VAL A 10 2.30 60.18 -60.62
C VAL A 10 2.18 61.52 -59.86
N GLU A 11 1.24 62.39 -60.25
CA GLU A 11 1.01 63.70 -59.62
C GLU A 11 0.06 63.64 -58.42
N ALA A 12 -0.60 62.50 -58.21
CA ALA A 12 -1.50 62.28 -57.08
C ALA A 12 -0.77 62.43 -55.72
N PRO A 13 -1.47 62.87 -54.66
CA PRO A 13 -0.85 63.05 -53.35
C PRO A 13 -0.33 61.71 -52.79
N PRO A 14 0.93 61.66 -52.30
CA PRO A 14 1.47 60.47 -51.67
C PRO A 14 0.77 60.21 -50.32
N VAL A 15 0.29 58.99 -50.13
CA VAL A 15 -0.22 58.48 -48.84
C VAL A 15 0.83 57.64 -48.12
N TYR A 16 1.85 57.16 -48.83
CA TYR A 16 3.01 56.49 -48.27
C TYR A 16 4.24 56.82 -49.10
N ASP A 17 5.35 57.13 -48.43
CA ASP A 17 6.63 57.44 -49.07
C ASP A 17 7.77 57.03 -48.14
N SER A 18 8.52 56.01 -48.52
CA SER A 18 9.64 55.50 -47.74
C SER A 18 10.84 55.16 -48.61
N TYR A 19 12.03 55.59 -48.20
CA TYR A 19 13.27 55.35 -48.96
C TYR A 19 13.80 53.93 -48.79
N GLU A 20 13.69 53.36 -47.59
CA GLU A 20 14.25 52.05 -47.22
C GLU A 20 13.19 51.04 -46.71
N VAL A 21 11.89 51.40 -46.71
CA VAL A 21 10.79 50.59 -46.17
C VAL A 21 11.14 50.03 -44.79
N GLU A 22 11.61 50.92 -43.90
CA GLU A 22 12.03 50.56 -42.54
C GLU A 22 10.81 50.21 -41.65
N TYR A 23 9.64 50.77 -41.98
CA TYR A 23 8.37 50.52 -41.32
C TYR A 23 7.24 50.44 -42.37
N LEU A 24 6.51 49.32 -42.37
CA LEU A 24 5.22 49.25 -43.03
C LEU A 24 4.20 50.01 -42.19
N PRO A 25 3.21 50.69 -42.80
CA PRO A 25 2.14 51.31 -42.03
C PRO A 25 1.41 50.19 -41.28
N ILE A 26 1.21 50.41 -39.97
CA ILE A 26 0.52 49.46 -39.09
C ILE A 26 -0.95 49.36 -39.53
N GLU A 27 -1.50 50.48 -40.00
CA GLU A 27 -2.82 50.59 -40.59
C GLU A 27 -2.77 50.40 -42.12
N GLY A 28 -3.81 49.77 -42.68
CA GLY A 28 -3.98 49.69 -44.13
C GLY A 28 -4.08 51.08 -44.79
N LEU A 29 -3.64 51.20 -46.04
CA LEU A 29 -3.79 52.44 -46.81
C LEU A 29 -5.15 52.47 -47.51
N LEU A 30 -5.95 53.51 -47.26
CA LEU A 30 -7.27 53.68 -47.86
C LEU A 30 -7.27 54.74 -48.98
N SER A 31 -7.86 54.39 -50.12
CA SER A 31 -8.03 55.32 -51.24
C SER A 31 -9.36 56.03 -51.08
N THR A 32 -9.39 57.33 -51.38
CA THR A 32 -10.65 58.09 -51.48
C THR A 32 -11.37 57.84 -52.80
N GLY A 33 -10.81 57.00 -53.69
CA GLY A 33 -11.36 56.69 -54.99
C GLY A 33 -11.10 55.24 -55.40
N ARG A 34 -11.09 54.99 -56.71
CA ARG A 34 -10.94 53.63 -57.28
C ARG A 34 -9.50 53.27 -57.64
N HIS A 35 -8.54 54.13 -57.31
CA HIS A 35 -7.19 54.04 -57.85
C HIS A 35 -6.16 54.35 -56.77
N PHE A 36 -5.19 53.45 -56.64
CA PHE A 36 -3.90 53.72 -56.07
C PHE A 36 -2.83 53.67 -57.16
N PHE A 37 -1.85 54.57 -57.08
CA PHE A 37 -0.67 54.56 -57.92
C PHE A 37 0.54 54.15 -57.08
N VAL A 38 1.16 53.02 -57.41
CA VAL A 38 2.29 52.44 -56.68
C VAL A 38 3.56 52.57 -57.52
N GLU A 39 4.60 53.16 -56.94
CA GLU A 39 5.90 53.38 -57.57
C GLU A 39 7.02 52.79 -56.70
N LEU A 40 7.80 51.87 -57.27
CA LEU A 40 9.00 51.32 -56.64
C LEU A 40 10.23 51.72 -57.45
N THR A 41 11.16 52.40 -56.79
CA THR A 41 12.45 52.80 -57.37
C THR A 41 13.59 52.10 -56.63
N THR A 42 14.44 51.40 -57.36
CA THR A 42 15.62 50.67 -56.86
C THR A 42 16.90 51.20 -57.50
N ASP A 43 18.04 51.04 -56.82
CA ASP A 43 19.37 51.33 -57.36
C ASP A 43 20.12 50.04 -57.74
N SER A 44 21.40 50.14 -58.10
CA SER A 44 22.24 48.99 -58.47
C SER A 44 23.01 48.37 -57.29
N SER A 45 22.66 48.71 -56.04
CA SER A 45 23.50 48.41 -54.87
C SER A 45 23.31 47.00 -54.29
N GLY A 46 22.31 46.24 -54.75
CA GLY A 46 22.09 44.85 -54.33
C GLY A 46 20.71 44.32 -54.66
N ALA A 47 20.42 43.09 -54.22
CA ALA A 47 19.11 42.45 -54.32
C ALA A 47 18.59 42.11 -52.92
N ALA A 48 17.34 42.50 -52.62
CA ALA A 48 16.62 42.21 -51.39
C ALA A 48 15.30 41.49 -51.71
N ALA A 49 14.59 41.00 -50.68
CA ALA A 49 13.35 40.25 -50.83
C ALA A 49 12.19 41.01 -51.52
N GLY A 50 12.30 42.34 -51.66
CA GLY A 50 11.29 43.19 -52.33
C GLY A 50 10.08 43.49 -51.44
N MET A 51 8.91 43.69 -52.06
CA MET A 51 7.63 43.89 -51.37
C MET A 51 6.52 43.02 -51.96
N ALA A 52 5.54 42.67 -51.13
CA ALA A 52 4.29 42.05 -51.54
C ALA A 52 3.12 42.91 -51.07
N LEU A 53 2.26 43.33 -52.00
CA LEU A 53 1.08 44.14 -51.70
C LEU A 53 -0.18 43.28 -51.86
N ARG A 54 -1.01 43.24 -50.82
CA ARG A 54 -2.40 42.80 -50.91
C ARG A 54 -3.27 44.05 -51.04
N TYR A 55 -4.22 44.04 -51.96
CA TYR A 55 -5.23 45.08 -52.08
C TYR A 55 -6.59 44.43 -52.19
N GLU A 56 -7.61 45.15 -51.73
CA GLU A 56 -8.99 44.70 -51.76
C GLU A 56 -9.91 45.90 -52.00
N ALA A 57 -10.97 45.68 -52.77
CA ALA A 57 -12.01 46.68 -52.97
C ALA A 57 -13.20 46.31 -52.09
N PHE A 58 -13.68 47.28 -51.32
CA PHE A 58 -14.82 47.10 -50.43
C PHE A 58 -15.98 48.01 -50.82
N GLU A 59 -17.18 47.67 -50.34
CA GLU A 59 -18.40 48.40 -50.66
C GLU A 59 -18.41 49.79 -49.99
N GLN A 60 -18.88 50.81 -50.72
CA GLN A 60 -19.00 52.15 -50.17
C GLN A 60 -19.98 52.15 -48.98
N GLY A 61 -19.61 52.78 -47.87
CA GLY A 61 -20.44 52.79 -46.66
C GLY A 61 -20.20 51.61 -45.71
N HIS A 62 -19.17 50.80 -45.96
CA HIS A 62 -18.74 49.70 -45.10
C HIS A 62 -17.26 49.86 -44.76
N CYS A 63 -16.82 49.25 -43.65
CA CYS A 63 -15.40 49.16 -43.33
C CYS A 63 -14.71 48.09 -44.19
N TYR A 64 -13.40 48.18 -44.33
CA TYR A 64 -12.62 47.20 -45.06
C TYR A 64 -12.52 45.87 -44.28
N GLU A 65 -12.35 44.76 -44.99
CA GLU A 65 -12.13 43.45 -44.36
C GLU A 65 -10.81 43.45 -43.56
N PRO A 66 -10.85 43.18 -42.24
CA PRO A 66 -9.64 43.19 -41.42
C PRO A 66 -8.66 42.09 -41.81
N TYR A 67 -7.39 42.29 -41.46
CA TYR A 67 -6.35 41.29 -41.72
C TYR A 67 -5.45 41.08 -40.51
N VAL A 68 -5.28 39.81 -40.14
CA VAL A 68 -4.31 39.36 -39.14
C VAL A 68 -3.42 38.28 -39.75
N LYS A 69 -2.10 38.46 -39.66
CA LYS A 69 -1.10 37.45 -40.10
C LYS A 69 -0.91 36.45 -38.97
N TYR A 70 -0.93 35.14 -39.26
CA TYR A 70 -0.78 34.07 -38.26
C TYR A 70 -1.84 34.08 -37.16
N GLY A 71 -3.08 34.38 -37.56
CA GLY A 71 -4.24 34.38 -36.71
C GLY A 71 -5.51 34.27 -37.53
N ASN A 72 -6.63 34.34 -36.83
CA ASN A 72 -7.96 34.31 -37.39
C ASN A 72 -8.86 35.33 -36.68
N PHE A 73 -9.96 35.71 -37.32
CA PHE A 73 -10.93 36.63 -36.73
C PHE A 73 -12.36 36.17 -36.97
N THR A 74 -13.27 36.62 -36.11
CA THR A 74 -14.71 36.42 -36.22
C THR A 74 -15.40 37.78 -36.27
N ALA A 75 -16.36 37.93 -37.18
CA ALA A 75 -17.11 39.19 -37.38
C ALA A 75 -18.59 38.99 -37.10
N SER A 76 -19.24 40.01 -36.54
CA SER A 76 -20.70 39.97 -36.27
C SER A 76 -21.56 40.05 -37.53
N ASP A 77 -21.07 40.72 -38.59
CA ASP A 77 -21.67 40.73 -39.94
C ASP A 77 -20.54 40.63 -40.99
N PRO A 78 -20.61 39.69 -41.96
CA PRO A 78 -19.56 39.49 -42.95
C PRO A 78 -19.47 40.59 -44.02
N ARG A 79 -20.40 41.55 -44.05
CA ARG A 79 -20.33 42.71 -44.95
C ARG A 79 -19.69 43.94 -44.31
N TYR A 80 -19.39 43.89 -43.01
CA TYR A 80 -18.76 44.98 -42.26
C TYR A 80 -19.48 46.35 -42.31
N PRO A 81 -20.83 46.43 -42.19
CA PRO A 81 -21.51 47.73 -42.04
C PRO A 81 -21.15 48.40 -40.71
N VAL A 82 -21.45 49.70 -40.59
CA VAL A 82 -21.28 50.45 -39.34
C VAL A 82 -22.02 49.75 -38.18
N GLY A 83 -21.32 49.57 -37.06
CA GLY A 83 -21.74 48.78 -35.89
C GLY A 83 -21.25 47.32 -35.90
N THR A 84 -20.54 46.88 -36.95
CA THR A 84 -19.91 45.55 -36.97
C THR A 84 -18.76 45.48 -35.98
N THR A 85 -18.66 44.40 -35.23
CA THR A 85 -17.56 44.11 -34.31
C THR A 85 -16.78 42.91 -34.81
N VAL A 86 -15.46 42.97 -34.68
CA VAL A 86 -14.53 41.91 -35.09
C VAL A 86 -13.63 41.54 -33.93
N GLU A 87 -13.53 40.25 -33.62
CA GLU A 87 -12.70 39.69 -32.56
C GLU A 87 -11.57 38.85 -33.15
N PHE A 88 -10.34 39.08 -32.70
CA PHE A 88 -9.12 38.45 -33.22
C PHE A 88 -8.58 37.38 -32.28
N SER A 89 -7.96 36.36 -32.87
CA SER A 89 -7.28 35.26 -32.19
C SER A 89 -5.99 34.91 -32.95
N CYS A 90 -4.93 34.53 -32.25
CA CYS A 90 -3.69 34.08 -32.89
C CYS A 90 -3.65 32.57 -33.08
N ASP A 91 -2.91 32.13 -34.10
CA ASP A 91 -2.61 30.72 -34.31
C ASP A 91 -1.75 30.17 -33.17
N PRO A 92 -1.79 28.85 -32.87
CA PRO A 92 -1.00 28.25 -31.79
C PRO A 92 0.50 28.57 -31.88
N GLY A 93 1.05 29.12 -30.80
CA GLY A 93 2.46 29.53 -30.69
C GLY A 93 2.74 30.98 -31.10
N TYR A 94 1.72 31.72 -31.55
CA TYR A 94 1.77 33.16 -31.75
C TYR A 94 1.02 33.88 -30.62
N THR A 95 1.54 35.02 -30.19
CA THR A 95 0.93 35.87 -29.16
C THR A 95 0.47 37.17 -29.79
N LEU A 96 -0.64 37.73 -29.25
CA LEU A 96 -1.17 39.02 -29.65
C LEU A 96 -0.23 40.13 -29.17
N GLU A 97 0.38 40.85 -30.12
CA GLU A 97 1.24 42.00 -29.87
C GLU A 97 0.68 43.22 -30.61
N GLN A 98 0.57 44.37 -29.93
CA GLN A 98 0.11 45.65 -30.51
C GLN A 98 -1.35 45.59 -31.04
N GLY A 99 -2.03 46.74 -31.13
CA GLY A 99 -3.43 46.82 -31.59
C GLY A 99 -4.46 46.31 -30.58
N SER A 100 -5.71 46.18 -31.04
CA SER A 100 -6.86 45.81 -30.22
C SER A 100 -7.39 44.43 -30.57
N THR A 101 -7.72 43.61 -29.56
CA THR A 101 -8.27 42.26 -29.78
C THR A 101 -9.72 42.28 -30.29
N ILE A 102 -10.40 43.42 -30.14
CA ILE A 102 -11.73 43.67 -30.64
C ILE A 102 -11.76 45.06 -31.27
N ILE A 103 -12.29 45.17 -32.49
CA ILE A 103 -12.49 46.44 -33.20
C ILE A 103 -13.95 46.59 -33.62
N GLU A 104 -14.40 47.83 -33.80
CA GLU A 104 -15.77 48.17 -34.22
C GLU A 104 -15.75 49.15 -35.40
N CYS A 105 -16.60 48.88 -36.39
CA CYS A 105 -16.79 49.75 -37.55
C CYS A 105 -17.66 50.94 -37.13
N VAL A 106 -17.08 52.14 -37.10
CA VAL A 106 -17.72 53.36 -36.62
C VAL A 106 -17.85 54.38 -37.75
N ASP A 107 -18.55 55.49 -37.45
CA ASP A 107 -18.81 56.63 -38.35
C ASP A 107 -19.72 56.32 -39.57
N PRO A 108 -21.01 56.72 -39.53
CA PRO A 108 -21.95 56.56 -40.65
C PRO A 108 -21.61 57.36 -41.92
N SER A 109 -20.80 58.41 -41.81
CA SER A 109 -20.48 59.32 -42.91
C SER A 109 -19.19 58.95 -43.63
N ASP A 110 -18.22 58.40 -42.90
CA ASP A 110 -16.96 57.86 -43.41
C ASP A 110 -16.59 56.61 -42.60
N PRO A 111 -17.11 55.43 -42.94
CA PRO A 111 -16.93 54.22 -42.14
C PRO A 111 -15.47 53.80 -41.99
N GLN A 112 -15.01 53.73 -40.74
CA GLN A 112 -13.63 53.36 -40.37
C GLN A 112 -13.64 52.47 -39.13
N TRP A 113 -12.60 51.63 -38.97
CA TRP A 113 -12.39 50.91 -37.70
C TRP A 113 -11.95 51.89 -36.61
N ASN A 114 -12.49 51.74 -35.40
CA ASN A 114 -12.18 52.61 -34.27
C ASN A 114 -10.76 52.43 -33.71
N GLU A 115 -10.18 51.25 -33.92
CA GLU A 115 -8.90 50.79 -33.39
C GLU A 115 -8.19 49.96 -34.47
N THR A 116 -6.90 49.69 -34.26
CA THR A 116 -6.05 48.95 -35.21
C THR A 116 -6.06 47.45 -34.97
N GLU A 117 -5.94 46.66 -36.04
CA GLU A 117 -5.83 45.21 -35.92
C GLU A 117 -4.57 44.77 -35.16
N PRO A 118 -4.62 43.65 -34.44
CA PRO A 118 -3.47 43.19 -33.68
C PRO A 118 -2.47 42.43 -34.54
N ALA A 119 -1.20 42.43 -34.12
CA ALA A 119 -0.14 41.67 -34.80
C ALA A 119 0.20 40.39 -34.02
N CYS A 120 -0.14 39.23 -34.57
CA CYS A 120 0.28 37.95 -34.00
C CYS A 120 1.76 37.69 -34.31
N ARG A 121 2.59 37.52 -33.27
CA ARG A 121 4.04 37.29 -33.41
C ARG A 121 4.53 36.14 -32.54
N ALA A 122 5.56 35.44 -33.02
CA ALA A 122 6.30 34.48 -32.21
C ALA A 122 7.31 35.25 -31.35
N VAL A 123 7.01 35.39 -30.06
CA VAL A 123 7.80 36.19 -29.11
C VAL A 123 8.96 35.39 -28.50
N CYS A 124 10.00 36.12 -28.11
CA CYS A 124 11.13 35.59 -27.37
C CYS A 124 10.77 35.55 -25.88
N SER A 125 10.58 34.34 -25.34
CA SER A 125 10.19 34.06 -23.95
C SER A 125 8.70 34.13 -23.66
N GLY A 126 8.26 33.44 -22.59
CA GLY A 126 6.89 33.44 -22.12
C GLY A 126 6.55 32.23 -21.25
N GLU A 127 5.41 32.29 -20.58
CA GLU A 127 4.89 31.21 -19.75
C GLU A 127 3.64 30.59 -20.40
N LEU A 128 3.62 29.27 -20.54
CA LEU A 128 2.54 28.53 -21.18
C LEU A 128 1.96 27.51 -20.19
N THR A 129 0.69 27.70 -19.82
CA THR A 129 -0.01 26.88 -18.81
C THR A 129 -1.09 25.95 -19.40
N ASP A 130 -1.14 25.83 -20.73
CA ASP A 130 -2.13 25.01 -21.43
C ASP A 130 -1.78 23.52 -21.38
N THR A 131 -2.79 22.65 -21.50
CA THR A 131 -2.58 21.19 -21.57
C THR A 131 -1.84 20.74 -22.83
N ALA A 132 -1.84 21.57 -23.88
CA ALA A 132 -1.02 21.41 -25.06
C ALA A 132 -0.80 22.77 -25.75
N GLY A 133 0.33 22.93 -26.41
CA GLY A 133 0.63 24.16 -27.11
C GLY A 133 1.83 24.06 -28.05
N VAL A 134 2.30 25.21 -28.53
CA VAL A 134 3.39 25.30 -29.49
C VAL A 134 4.37 26.38 -29.05
N VAL A 135 5.65 26.04 -29.01
CA VAL A 135 6.75 27.00 -28.85
C VAL A 135 7.44 27.15 -30.20
N LEU A 136 7.53 28.39 -30.65
CA LEU A 136 8.15 28.78 -31.90
C LEU A 136 9.43 29.56 -31.63
N SER A 137 10.43 29.44 -32.50
CA SER A 137 11.56 30.36 -32.46
C SER A 137 11.08 31.80 -32.74
N PRO A 138 11.76 32.83 -32.18
CA PRO A 138 11.37 34.22 -32.40
C PRO A 138 11.26 34.54 -33.89
N ASN A 139 10.20 35.26 -34.27
CA ASN A 139 9.86 35.62 -35.66
C ASN A 139 9.49 34.46 -36.60
N TRP A 140 9.32 33.23 -36.11
CA TRP A 140 8.94 32.08 -36.97
C TRP A 140 7.73 32.42 -37.88
N PRO A 141 7.76 32.04 -39.18
CA PRO A 141 8.74 31.21 -39.89
C PRO A 141 9.94 31.98 -40.46
N GLU A 142 10.05 33.27 -40.17
CA GLU A 142 11.18 34.09 -40.54
C GLU A 142 12.39 33.76 -39.64
N ALA A 143 13.58 34.18 -40.06
CA ALA A 143 14.80 33.90 -39.30
C ALA A 143 14.78 34.62 -37.95
N TYR A 144 15.21 33.92 -36.90
CA TYR A 144 15.42 34.51 -35.58
C TYR A 144 16.62 35.47 -35.59
N GLY A 145 16.60 36.46 -34.68
CA GLY A 145 17.67 37.45 -34.55
C GLY A 145 18.96 36.89 -33.92
N LYS A 146 20.05 37.65 -34.00
CA LYS A 146 21.34 37.32 -33.33
C LYS A 146 21.34 37.74 -31.86
N GLY A 147 22.15 37.07 -31.03
CA GLY A 147 22.36 37.44 -29.63
C GLY A 147 21.11 37.38 -28.75
N GLN A 148 20.10 36.61 -29.16
CA GLN A 148 18.89 36.35 -28.38
C GLN A 148 19.18 35.33 -27.27
N ASP A 149 18.55 35.53 -26.12
CA ASP A 149 18.46 34.57 -25.01
C ASP A 149 16.99 34.51 -24.59
N CYS A 150 16.28 33.49 -25.09
CA CYS A 150 14.84 33.33 -24.91
C CYS A 150 14.55 32.15 -23.99
N ILE A 151 13.59 32.33 -23.06
CA ILE A 151 13.24 31.32 -22.06
C ILE A 151 11.72 31.11 -22.05
N TRP A 152 11.27 29.89 -22.30
CA TRP A 152 9.86 29.53 -22.16
C TRP A 152 9.67 28.54 -21.02
N GLY A 153 8.76 28.85 -20.09
CA GLY A 153 8.27 27.91 -19.08
C GLY A 153 6.99 27.24 -19.55
N LEU A 154 6.95 25.91 -19.45
CA LEU A 154 5.83 25.07 -19.83
C LEU A 154 5.29 24.40 -18.57
N HIS A 155 4.05 24.70 -18.21
CA HIS A 155 3.40 24.25 -16.99
C HIS A 155 2.13 23.48 -17.34
N VAL A 156 2.06 22.19 -16.97
CA VAL A 156 0.82 21.40 -17.04
C VAL A 156 0.33 21.06 -15.62
N GLU A 157 -0.81 20.37 -15.51
CA GLU A 157 -1.32 19.94 -14.20
C GLU A 157 -0.29 19.08 -13.43
N GLU A 158 -0.24 19.22 -12.10
CA GLU A 158 0.76 18.60 -11.22
C GLU A 158 0.81 17.06 -11.30
N ASP A 159 -0.30 16.41 -11.67
CA ASP A 159 -0.40 14.95 -11.81
C ASP A 159 -0.06 14.44 -13.23
N LYS A 160 0.36 15.35 -14.11
CA LYS A 160 0.77 15.05 -15.49
C LYS A 160 2.27 15.24 -15.68
N ARG A 161 2.73 14.95 -16.89
CA ARG A 161 4.09 15.21 -17.37
C ARG A 161 4.04 15.86 -18.74
N VAL A 162 5.08 16.60 -19.09
CA VAL A 162 5.19 17.23 -20.42
C VAL A 162 5.88 16.28 -21.41
N MET A 163 5.23 16.06 -22.56
CA MET A 163 5.86 15.46 -23.74
C MET A 163 6.13 16.54 -24.78
N LEU A 164 7.38 16.63 -25.23
CA LEU A 164 7.82 17.57 -26.27
C LEU A 164 7.97 16.82 -27.60
N ASP A 165 7.34 17.32 -28.65
CA ASP A 165 7.49 16.88 -30.04
C ASP A 165 8.17 17.99 -30.85
N VAL A 166 9.50 17.91 -30.93
CA VAL A 166 10.31 18.85 -31.71
C VAL A 166 10.18 18.46 -33.18
N ARG A 167 9.34 19.19 -33.93
CA ARG A 167 9.03 18.88 -35.32
C ARG A 167 10.04 19.47 -36.29
N VAL A 168 10.50 20.67 -36.01
CA VAL A 168 11.54 21.34 -36.79
C VAL A 168 12.63 21.80 -35.83
N LEU A 169 13.88 21.50 -36.16
CA LEU A 169 15.05 22.05 -35.49
C LEU A 169 16.12 22.37 -36.53
N ARG A 170 16.34 23.65 -36.79
CA ARG A 170 17.35 24.17 -37.71
C ARG A 170 17.97 25.40 -37.09
N LEU A 171 19.05 25.20 -36.35
CA LEU A 171 19.83 26.25 -35.70
C LEU A 171 21.11 26.58 -36.49
N GLY A 172 21.56 27.81 -36.35
CA GLY A 172 22.81 28.34 -36.89
C GLY A 172 24.03 27.76 -36.18
N THR A 173 25.20 28.09 -36.68
CA THR A 173 26.46 27.69 -36.04
C THR A 173 26.69 28.52 -34.78
N GLY A 174 26.90 27.87 -33.64
CA GLY A 174 27.09 28.54 -32.34
C GLY A 174 25.80 28.72 -31.54
N ASP A 175 24.63 28.52 -32.16
CA ASP A 175 23.34 28.59 -31.50
C ASP A 175 23.02 27.31 -30.72
N MET A 176 22.31 27.45 -29.61
CA MET A 176 22.01 26.38 -28.66
C MET A 176 20.54 26.40 -28.24
N LEU A 177 19.89 25.24 -28.25
CA LEU A 177 18.57 25.01 -27.67
C LEU A 177 18.68 23.96 -26.56
N THR A 178 18.31 24.33 -25.34
CA THR A 178 18.41 23.48 -24.15
C THR A 178 17.03 23.28 -23.54
N PHE A 179 16.75 22.04 -23.13
CA PHE A 179 15.51 21.65 -22.46
C PHE A 179 15.85 21.19 -21.04
N TYR A 180 15.15 21.73 -20.05
CA TYR A 180 15.33 21.46 -18.63
C TYR A 180 14.07 20.77 -18.07
N ASP A 181 14.28 19.74 -17.25
CA ASP A 181 13.26 18.92 -16.58
C ASP A 181 12.86 19.56 -15.24
N GLY A 182 12.17 20.70 -15.31
CA GLY A 182 11.77 21.52 -14.16
C GLY A 182 11.38 22.93 -14.57
N ASP A 183 11.05 23.74 -13.57
CA ASP A 183 10.55 25.12 -13.66
C ASP A 183 11.64 26.19 -13.77
N ASP A 184 12.92 25.81 -13.69
CA ASP A 184 14.04 26.74 -13.79
C ASP A 184 15.22 26.23 -14.64
N LEU A 185 16.22 27.10 -14.82
CA LEU A 185 17.45 26.80 -15.56
C LEU A 185 18.48 25.98 -14.75
N THR A 186 18.21 25.70 -13.47
CA THR A 186 19.06 24.89 -12.59
C THR A 186 18.66 23.41 -12.58
N ALA A 187 17.46 23.12 -13.09
CA ALA A 187 16.93 21.78 -13.23
C ALA A 187 17.77 20.88 -14.15
N ARG A 188 17.47 19.58 -14.11
CA ARG A 188 18.19 18.56 -14.88
C ARG A 188 17.99 18.78 -16.38
N ILE A 189 19.06 18.79 -17.16
CA ILE A 189 18.97 18.91 -18.63
C ILE A 189 18.40 17.62 -19.25
N LEU A 190 17.26 17.73 -19.95
CA LEU A 190 16.68 16.66 -20.79
C LEU A 190 17.48 16.47 -22.07
N GLY A 191 17.92 17.57 -22.66
CA GLY A 191 18.70 17.56 -23.89
C GLY A 191 19.18 18.94 -24.28
N GLN A 192 20.31 18.97 -24.97
CA GLN A 192 20.92 20.18 -25.51
C GLN A 192 21.26 19.94 -26.98
N TYR A 193 20.85 20.86 -27.85
CA TYR A 193 20.89 20.66 -29.30
C TYR A 193 21.44 21.87 -30.03
N THR A 194 22.26 21.59 -31.06
CA THR A 194 22.83 22.55 -31.98
C THR A 194 22.59 22.10 -33.43
N GLY A 195 22.74 23.02 -34.38
CA GLY A 195 22.62 22.72 -35.81
C GLY A 195 21.23 22.25 -36.23
N ALA A 196 21.16 21.36 -37.22
CA ALA A 196 19.90 20.84 -37.76
C ALA A 196 19.66 19.39 -37.37
N ARG A 197 18.42 19.07 -36.97
CA ARG A 197 18.00 17.71 -36.61
C ARG A 197 16.60 17.43 -37.17
N GLY A 198 16.34 16.16 -37.52
CA GLY A 198 15.00 15.70 -37.88
C GLY A 198 14.06 15.68 -36.66
N ARG A 199 12.77 15.37 -36.87
CA ARG A 199 11.77 15.30 -35.79
C ARG A 199 12.17 14.30 -34.70
N PHE A 200 12.03 14.67 -33.44
CA PHE A 200 12.24 13.79 -32.29
C PHE A 200 11.33 14.19 -31.12
N LYS A 201 11.21 13.29 -30.14
CA LYS A 201 10.41 13.53 -28.94
C LYS A 201 11.27 13.47 -27.68
N LEU A 202 10.88 14.23 -26.67
CA LEU A 202 11.40 14.18 -25.32
C LEU A 202 10.25 14.01 -24.33
N TYR A 203 10.55 13.34 -23.22
CA TYR A 203 9.59 13.08 -22.16
C TYR A 203 10.20 13.62 -20.86
N ALA A 204 9.52 14.58 -20.26
CA ALA A 204 9.87 15.13 -18.96
C ALA A 204 9.46 14.19 -17.82
N SER A 205 10.13 14.26 -16.69
CA SER A 205 9.74 13.57 -15.46
C SER A 205 8.81 14.42 -14.58
N THR A 206 8.80 15.74 -14.80
CA THR A 206 8.02 16.76 -14.09
C THR A 206 6.82 17.28 -14.91
N ALA A 207 5.92 18.00 -14.24
CA ALA A 207 4.84 18.78 -14.86
C ALA A 207 5.36 20.10 -15.45
N ASP A 208 6.57 20.52 -15.07
CA ASP A 208 7.20 21.76 -15.50
C ASP A 208 8.39 21.47 -16.41
N VAL A 209 8.51 22.22 -17.51
CA VAL A 209 9.67 22.15 -18.42
C VAL A 209 10.08 23.56 -18.80
N THR A 210 11.37 23.85 -18.64
CA THR A 210 11.97 25.11 -19.09
C THR A 210 12.73 24.89 -20.39
N VAL A 211 12.49 25.74 -21.39
CA VAL A 211 13.16 25.71 -22.69
C VAL A 211 13.97 26.99 -22.85
N GLN A 212 15.28 26.87 -23.06
CA GLN A 212 16.15 28.01 -23.31
C GLN A 212 16.74 27.96 -24.72
N PHE A 213 16.62 29.07 -25.45
CA PHE A 213 17.26 29.27 -26.74
C PHE A 213 18.25 30.41 -26.69
N GLN A 214 19.50 30.12 -27.04
CA GLN A 214 20.58 31.10 -27.12
C GLN A 214 21.15 31.14 -28.54
N SER A 215 21.19 32.33 -29.13
CA SER A 215 21.80 32.54 -30.46
C SER A 215 23.11 33.30 -30.37
N ASP A 216 24.09 32.89 -31.18
CA ASP A 216 25.42 33.46 -31.19
C ASP A 216 25.40 34.92 -31.73
N PRO A 217 25.89 35.91 -30.97
CA PRO A 217 26.00 37.29 -31.44
C PRO A 217 27.04 37.45 -32.57
N GLY A 218 28.00 36.52 -32.69
CA GLY A 218 29.07 36.52 -33.70
C GLY A 218 28.70 35.89 -35.04
N ALA A 219 27.50 35.33 -35.16
CA ALA A 219 27.03 34.70 -36.39
C ALA A 219 27.02 35.69 -37.58
N GLY A 220 27.67 35.33 -38.69
CA GLY A 220 27.66 36.12 -39.91
C GLY A 220 26.24 36.23 -40.52
N ALA A 221 25.99 37.25 -41.33
CA ALA A 221 24.65 37.57 -41.89
C ALA A 221 24.00 36.45 -42.75
N PHE A 222 24.74 35.37 -43.06
CA PHE A 222 24.27 34.21 -43.84
C PHE A 222 24.17 32.92 -43.00
N ALA A 223 24.42 32.99 -41.68
CA ALA A 223 24.40 31.82 -40.80
C ALA A 223 23.00 31.53 -40.21
N TYR A 224 22.01 32.38 -40.47
CA TYR A 224 20.65 32.23 -39.94
C TYR A 224 19.93 31.02 -40.54
N ARG A 225 19.15 30.36 -39.70
CA ARG A 225 18.32 29.23 -40.10
C ARG A 225 16.86 29.47 -39.73
N GLN A 226 16.02 28.59 -40.22
CA GLN A 226 14.57 28.65 -40.09
C GLN A 226 14.09 28.61 -38.62
N GLY A 227 14.92 28.13 -37.68
CA GLY A 227 14.59 28.08 -36.26
C GLY A 227 14.00 26.74 -35.84
N PHE A 228 13.02 26.76 -34.94
CA PHE A 228 12.42 25.56 -34.38
C PHE A 228 10.91 25.68 -34.17
N VAL A 229 10.25 24.51 -34.18
CA VAL A 229 8.83 24.34 -33.86
C VAL A 229 8.72 23.16 -32.90
N ILE A 230 8.27 23.43 -31.69
CA ILE A 230 8.12 22.46 -30.61
C ILE A 230 6.65 22.41 -30.26
N HIS A 231 6.01 21.27 -30.45
CA HIS A 231 4.69 21.03 -29.85
C HIS A 231 4.90 20.42 -28.47
N PHE A 232 4.13 20.83 -27.48
CA PHE A 232 4.08 20.16 -26.19
C PHE A 232 2.66 19.70 -25.89
N SER A 233 2.55 18.65 -25.11
CA SER A 233 1.26 18.17 -24.58
C SER A 233 1.47 17.46 -23.25
N GLU A 234 0.46 17.51 -22.40
CA GLU A 234 0.39 16.68 -21.21
C GLU A 234 0.33 15.19 -21.59
N VAL A 235 1.00 14.38 -20.80
CA VAL A 235 0.89 12.93 -20.82
C VAL A 235 0.67 12.44 -19.38
N PRO A 236 -0.06 11.33 -19.19
CA PRO A 236 -0.22 10.75 -17.88
C PRO A 236 1.14 10.42 -17.28
N ARG A 237 1.28 10.63 -15.96
CA ARG A 237 2.48 10.25 -15.23
C ARG A 237 2.56 8.71 -15.19
N ASN A 238 3.24 8.10 -16.17
CA ASN A 238 3.41 6.65 -16.28
C ASN A 238 4.41 6.08 -15.23
N ASP A 239 4.41 6.62 -14.00
CA ASP A 239 5.15 6.09 -12.85
C ASP A 239 4.27 5.26 -11.91
N THR A 240 2.99 5.11 -12.24
CA THR A 240 2.02 4.41 -11.41
C THR A 240 1.71 3.02 -11.96
N CYS A 241 1.68 2.03 -11.07
CA CYS A 241 1.16 0.71 -11.38
C CYS A 241 -0.34 0.77 -11.71
N PRO A 242 -0.87 -0.17 -12.53
CA PRO A 242 -2.30 -0.24 -12.83
C PRO A 242 -3.15 -0.32 -11.56
N GLU A 243 -4.30 0.35 -11.54
CA GLU A 243 -5.23 0.23 -10.41
C GLU A 243 -5.73 -1.22 -10.25
N LEU A 244 -5.65 -1.73 -9.02
CA LEU A 244 -6.15 -3.07 -8.69
C LEU A 244 -7.65 -3.02 -8.40
N PRO A 245 -8.46 -3.97 -8.90
CA PRO A 245 -9.91 -4.02 -8.65
C PRO A 245 -10.25 -4.41 -7.19
N ASP A 246 -11.48 -4.15 -6.77
CA ASP A 246 -11.98 -4.65 -5.48
C ASP A 246 -12.30 -6.14 -5.55
N ILE A 247 -12.06 -6.86 -4.45
CA ILE A 247 -12.34 -8.29 -4.34
C ILE A 247 -13.67 -8.53 -3.62
N ALA A 248 -14.41 -9.56 -4.03
CA ALA A 248 -15.67 -9.93 -3.41
C ALA A 248 -15.48 -10.35 -1.94
N ASN A 249 -16.34 -9.88 -1.05
CA ASN A 249 -16.29 -10.14 0.40
C ASN A 249 -14.97 -9.71 1.07
N GLY A 250 -14.28 -8.72 0.51
CA GLY A 250 -13.09 -8.12 1.07
C GLY A 250 -12.97 -6.63 0.77
N TRP A 251 -11.88 -6.05 1.24
CA TRP A 251 -11.51 -4.65 1.05
C TRP A 251 -9.99 -4.54 0.98
N LYS A 252 -9.47 -3.41 0.49
CA LYS A 252 -8.03 -3.17 0.33
C LYS A 252 -7.60 -1.87 0.98
N THR A 253 -6.34 -1.82 1.41
CA THR A 253 -5.67 -0.64 1.94
C THR A 253 -4.35 -0.43 1.21
N SER A 254 -4.04 0.81 0.84
CA SER A 254 -2.75 1.17 0.24
C SER A 254 -1.85 1.86 1.26
N SER A 255 -0.54 1.66 1.16
CA SER A 255 0.45 2.38 1.96
C SER A 255 0.54 3.87 1.61
N GLN A 256 0.20 4.25 0.38
CA GLN A 256 0.25 5.62 -0.16
C GLN A 256 -0.95 5.89 -1.10
N PRO A 257 -1.37 7.15 -1.28
CA PRO A 257 -2.47 7.49 -2.20
C PRO A 257 -2.13 7.17 -3.67
N GLU A 258 -0.89 7.43 -4.09
CA GLU A 258 -0.41 7.18 -5.44
C GLU A 258 0.24 5.78 -5.54
N LEU A 259 -0.01 5.09 -6.65
CA LEU A 259 0.45 3.71 -6.87
C LEU A 259 1.87 3.67 -7.48
N LEU A 260 2.80 4.43 -6.89
CA LEU A 260 4.19 4.52 -7.35
C LEU A 260 4.99 3.23 -7.05
N HIS A 261 6.20 3.16 -7.59
CA HIS A 261 7.14 2.07 -7.28
C HIS A 261 7.33 1.87 -5.77
N GLY A 262 7.29 0.61 -5.32
CA GLY A 262 7.39 0.26 -3.90
C GLY A 262 6.11 0.45 -3.09
N THR A 263 5.03 1.01 -3.66
CA THR A 263 3.71 1.04 -3.01
C THR A 263 3.21 -0.37 -2.73
N VAL A 264 2.67 -0.58 -1.53
CA VAL A 264 2.14 -1.87 -1.07
C VAL A 264 0.64 -1.75 -0.85
N VAL A 265 -0.11 -2.66 -1.49
CA VAL A 265 -1.55 -2.80 -1.33
C VAL A 265 -1.84 -4.08 -0.56
N THR A 266 -2.56 -3.97 0.55
CA THR A 266 -2.94 -5.10 1.41
C THR A 266 -4.43 -5.36 1.32
N TYR A 267 -4.80 -6.61 1.07
CA TYR A 267 -6.18 -7.08 1.02
C TYR A 267 -6.60 -7.72 2.34
N HIS A 268 -7.87 -7.49 2.69
CA HIS A 268 -8.50 -7.97 3.90
C HIS A 268 -9.86 -8.58 3.58
N CYS A 269 -10.23 -9.68 4.23
CA CYS A 269 -11.54 -10.30 4.06
C CYS A 269 -12.51 -9.87 5.17
N TYR A 270 -13.80 -9.79 4.85
CA TYR A 270 -14.84 -9.57 5.86
C TYR A 270 -14.99 -10.79 6.80
N PRO A 271 -15.53 -10.60 8.02
CA PRO A 271 -15.72 -11.69 8.98
C PRO A 271 -16.49 -12.89 8.40
N GLY A 272 -15.95 -14.10 8.58
CA GLY A 272 -16.52 -15.34 8.02
C GLY A 272 -15.90 -15.78 6.69
N PHE A 273 -15.00 -14.97 6.13
CA PHE A 273 -14.19 -15.29 4.97
C PHE A 273 -12.71 -15.35 5.34
N GLN A 274 -11.95 -16.16 4.62
CA GLN A 274 -10.51 -16.32 4.76
C GLN A 274 -9.85 -16.02 3.43
N LEU A 275 -8.75 -15.26 3.49
CA LEU A 275 -7.98 -14.89 2.32
C LEU A 275 -7.21 -16.11 1.79
N THR A 276 -7.31 -16.32 0.48
CA THR A 276 -6.57 -17.33 -0.29
C THR A 276 -5.72 -16.61 -1.33
N GLY A 277 -4.42 -16.87 -1.32
CA GLY A 277 -3.43 -16.13 -2.11
C GLY A 277 -2.57 -15.21 -1.25
N THR A 278 -1.91 -14.24 -1.88
CA THR A 278 -1.05 -13.25 -1.22
C THR A 278 -1.90 -12.10 -0.67
N ASP A 279 -1.78 -11.82 0.62
CA ASP A 279 -2.48 -10.72 1.29
C ASP A 279 -1.93 -9.34 0.91
N LEU A 280 -0.69 -9.26 0.42
CA LEU A 280 -0.05 -8.04 -0.05
C LEU A 280 0.42 -8.16 -1.50
N LEU A 281 0.28 -7.06 -2.25
CA LEU A 281 0.85 -6.87 -3.57
C LEU A 281 1.71 -5.60 -3.58
N MET A 282 2.89 -5.67 -4.19
CA MET A 282 3.85 -4.58 -4.26
C MET A 282 4.05 -4.13 -5.71
N CYS A 283 4.07 -2.82 -5.93
CA CYS A 283 4.39 -2.24 -7.24
C CYS A 283 5.90 -2.34 -7.49
N HIS A 284 6.29 -3.10 -8.50
CA HIS A 284 7.69 -3.27 -8.89
C HIS A 284 8.20 -2.08 -9.74
N TRP A 285 9.52 -2.05 -9.95
CA TRP A 285 10.20 -1.02 -10.75
C TRP A 285 9.82 -1.06 -12.24
N ASP A 286 9.24 -2.16 -12.70
CA ASP A 286 8.71 -2.35 -14.06
C ASP A 286 7.22 -1.99 -14.18
N LEU A 287 6.66 -1.37 -13.13
CA LEU A 287 5.26 -0.95 -13.03
C LEU A 287 4.26 -2.12 -13.08
N THR A 288 4.70 -3.31 -12.70
CA THR A 288 3.84 -4.50 -12.53
C THR A 288 3.62 -4.82 -11.05
N TRP A 289 2.53 -5.53 -10.77
CA TRP A 289 2.26 -6.03 -9.41
C TRP A 289 2.99 -7.33 -9.15
N SER A 290 3.47 -7.51 -7.92
CA SER A 290 4.26 -8.66 -7.49
C SER A 290 3.56 -10.03 -7.57
N GLY A 291 2.26 -10.07 -7.91
CA GLY A 291 1.49 -11.30 -7.98
C GLY A 291 0.03 -11.08 -8.38
N ASP A 292 -0.72 -12.19 -8.41
CA ASP A 292 -2.14 -12.22 -8.76
C ASP A 292 -3.05 -11.74 -7.61
N LEU A 293 -4.27 -11.34 -7.96
CA LEU A 293 -5.28 -10.91 -6.98
C LEU A 293 -5.68 -12.05 -6.02
N PRO A 294 -5.71 -11.80 -4.70
CA PRO A 294 -6.20 -12.78 -3.74
C PRO A 294 -7.72 -12.93 -3.77
N SER A 295 -8.24 -14.03 -3.23
CA SER A 295 -9.68 -14.28 -3.15
C SER A 295 -10.14 -14.57 -1.71
N CYS A 296 -11.30 -14.06 -1.34
CA CYS A 296 -11.90 -14.30 -0.02
C CYS A 296 -12.89 -15.47 -0.08
N GLU A 297 -12.49 -16.62 0.44
CA GLU A 297 -13.32 -17.82 0.47
C GLU A 297 -14.04 -17.98 1.80
N ARG A 298 -15.27 -18.53 1.78
CA ARG A 298 -16.06 -18.72 3.00
C ARG A 298 -15.41 -19.78 3.90
N VAL A 299 -15.24 -19.46 5.17
CA VAL A 299 -14.79 -20.44 6.18
C VAL A 299 -15.92 -21.41 6.48
N THR A 300 -15.69 -22.71 6.23
CA THR A 300 -16.69 -23.79 6.40
C THR A 300 -16.39 -24.72 7.58
N SER A 301 -15.34 -24.43 8.35
CA SER A 301 -14.90 -25.23 9.49
C SER A 301 -14.57 -24.38 10.70
N CYS A 302 -14.85 -24.90 11.89
CA CYS A 302 -14.43 -24.29 13.14
C CYS A 302 -12.90 -24.44 13.33
N ARG A 303 -12.27 -23.49 14.02
CA ARG A 303 -10.87 -23.65 14.49
C ARG A 303 -10.77 -24.79 15.50
N ASP A 304 -9.60 -25.41 15.67
CA ASP A 304 -9.42 -26.44 16.69
C ASP A 304 -9.77 -25.87 18.10
N PRO A 305 -10.72 -26.48 18.84
CA PRO A 305 -11.11 -26.01 20.16
C PRO A 305 -10.01 -26.19 21.22
N GLY A 306 -8.96 -26.97 20.93
CA GLY A 306 -7.82 -27.20 21.81
C GLY A 306 -7.98 -28.40 22.74
N ASP A 307 -6.96 -28.64 23.56
CA ASP A 307 -6.90 -29.74 24.51
C ASP A 307 -7.23 -29.29 25.94
N ALA A 308 -8.08 -30.06 26.62
CA ALA A 308 -8.37 -29.86 28.04
C ALA A 308 -7.46 -30.77 28.89
N GLU A 309 -6.85 -30.20 29.93
CA GLU A 309 -5.97 -30.94 30.85
C GLU A 309 -6.72 -32.07 31.57
N HIS A 310 -6.02 -33.17 31.87
CA HIS A 310 -6.59 -34.37 32.51
C HIS A 310 -7.82 -34.93 31.78
N SER A 311 -7.81 -34.85 30.45
CA SER A 311 -8.88 -35.33 29.59
C SER A 311 -8.36 -35.95 28.31
N ARG A 312 -9.15 -36.87 27.75
CA ARG A 312 -9.00 -37.37 26.38
C ARG A 312 -10.13 -36.82 25.51
N ARG A 313 -9.81 -36.40 24.28
CA ARG A 313 -10.79 -35.92 23.30
C ARG A 313 -11.06 -36.96 22.21
N VAL A 314 -12.33 -37.09 21.83
CA VAL A 314 -12.79 -37.92 20.71
C VAL A 314 -13.33 -37.00 19.63
N VAL A 315 -12.67 -37.01 18.47
CA VAL A 315 -13.00 -36.14 17.33
C VAL A 315 -13.78 -36.92 16.28
N SER A 316 -14.95 -36.41 15.88
CA SER A 316 -15.81 -37.05 14.88
C SER A 316 -15.33 -36.89 13.44
N SER A 317 -14.66 -35.77 13.10
CA SER A 317 -14.17 -35.51 11.74
C SER A 317 -12.91 -34.63 11.76
N PRO A 318 -11.90 -34.96 10.95
CA PRO A 318 -10.71 -34.13 10.82
C PRO A 318 -11.08 -32.76 10.21
N LYS A 319 -10.35 -31.70 10.60
CA LYS A 319 -10.58 -30.31 10.14
C LYS A 319 -11.91 -29.68 10.54
N PHE A 320 -12.70 -30.30 11.41
CA PHE A 320 -13.86 -29.69 12.09
C PHE A 320 -14.87 -28.93 11.19
N PRO A 321 -15.41 -29.55 10.12
CA PRO A 321 -16.46 -28.91 9.31
C PRO A 321 -17.70 -28.58 10.15
N VAL A 322 -18.59 -27.71 9.65
CA VAL A 322 -19.90 -27.47 10.27
C VAL A 322 -20.62 -28.79 10.53
N GLY A 323 -21.11 -28.98 11.75
CA GLY A 323 -21.72 -30.21 12.24
C GLY A 323 -20.75 -31.19 12.92
N ALA A 324 -19.44 -30.96 12.83
CA ALA A 324 -18.45 -31.78 13.53
C ALA A 324 -18.57 -31.61 15.05
N THR A 325 -18.34 -32.71 15.77
CA THR A 325 -18.37 -32.78 17.22
C THR A 325 -17.04 -33.22 17.82
N VAL A 326 -16.70 -32.65 18.98
CA VAL A 326 -15.54 -33.04 19.81
C VAL A 326 -16.05 -33.37 21.21
N GLN A 327 -15.85 -34.60 21.65
CA GLN A 327 -16.27 -35.07 22.97
C GLN A 327 -15.08 -35.16 23.92
N TYR A 328 -15.18 -34.55 25.10
CA TYR A 328 -14.14 -34.58 26.13
C TYR A 328 -14.52 -35.56 27.23
N ILE A 329 -13.57 -36.42 27.60
CA ILE A 329 -13.72 -37.44 28.63
C ILE A 329 -12.60 -37.26 29.64
N CYS A 330 -12.95 -36.96 30.89
CA CYS A 330 -11.95 -36.76 31.95
C CYS A 330 -11.27 -38.07 32.37
N ASP A 331 -10.02 -37.94 32.80
CA ASP A 331 -9.25 -39.02 33.41
C ASP A 331 -9.83 -39.41 34.78
N LYS A 332 -9.45 -40.59 35.29
CA LYS A 332 -9.95 -41.10 36.57
C LYS A 332 -9.65 -40.13 37.72
N GLY A 333 -10.66 -39.82 38.54
CA GLY A 333 -10.55 -38.89 39.67
C GLY A 333 -10.84 -37.43 39.32
N TYR A 334 -11.25 -37.15 38.07
CA TYR A 334 -11.67 -35.83 37.63
C TYR A 334 -13.11 -35.90 37.08
N ILE A 335 -13.89 -34.87 37.40
CA ILE A 335 -15.24 -34.66 36.89
C ILE A 335 -15.23 -33.52 35.88
N LEU A 336 -16.07 -33.66 34.84
CA LEU A 336 -16.17 -32.66 33.78
C LEU A 336 -16.99 -31.45 34.25
N ALA A 337 -16.38 -30.27 34.21
CA ALA A 337 -17.04 -28.99 34.44
C ALA A 337 -17.24 -28.26 33.09
N GLY A 338 -18.48 -28.24 32.62
CA GLY A 338 -18.88 -27.59 31.36
C GLY A 338 -19.54 -28.57 30.37
N ALA A 339 -19.64 -28.15 29.11
CA ALA A 339 -20.21 -28.98 28.04
C ALA A 339 -19.24 -30.09 27.63
N GLY A 340 -19.64 -31.36 27.79
CA GLY A 340 -18.81 -32.52 27.43
C GLY A 340 -18.73 -32.83 25.96
N THR A 341 -19.51 -32.15 25.12
CA THR A 341 -19.46 -32.28 23.67
C THR A 341 -19.62 -30.91 23.05
N LEU A 342 -18.61 -30.50 22.27
CA LEU A 342 -18.64 -29.26 21.50
C LEU A 342 -19.07 -29.58 20.08
N THR A 343 -20.05 -28.83 19.55
CA THR A 343 -20.58 -28.98 18.19
C THR A 343 -20.26 -27.73 17.38
N CYS A 344 -19.71 -27.89 16.18
CA CYS A 344 -19.41 -26.77 15.28
C CYS A 344 -20.69 -26.31 14.60
N HIS A 345 -21.16 -25.11 14.93
CA HIS A 345 -22.36 -24.53 14.32
C HIS A 345 -21.99 -23.46 13.31
N ASP A 346 -22.73 -23.42 12.21
CA ASP A 346 -22.65 -22.32 11.25
C ASP A 346 -23.36 -21.09 11.82
N ARG A 347 -22.76 -19.92 11.63
CA ARG A 347 -23.37 -18.64 11.99
C ARG A 347 -23.51 -17.79 10.74
N VAL A 348 -24.72 -17.24 10.57
CA VAL A 348 -25.03 -16.31 9.48
C VAL A 348 -24.13 -15.06 9.51
N ALA A 349 -23.62 -14.67 10.69
CA ALA A 349 -22.67 -13.58 10.87
C ALA A 349 -21.41 -14.06 11.63
N GLY A 350 -20.23 -13.96 10.99
CA GLY A 350 -18.93 -14.16 11.63
C GLY A 350 -18.30 -15.55 11.51
N GLY A 351 -18.84 -16.42 10.65
CA GLY A 351 -18.30 -17.75 10.38
C GLY A 351 -18.63 -18.80 11.45
N PRO A 352 -18.29 -20.08 11.18
CA PRO A 352 -18.66 -21.20 12.04
C PRO A 352 -17.94 -21.14 13.40
N LYS A 353 -18.68 -21.42 14.48
CA LYS A 353 -18.20 -21.35 15.87
C LYS A 353 -18.69 -22.54 16.69
N TRP A 354 -17.87 -22.97 17.65
CA TRP A 354 -18.24 -23.99 18.62
C TRP A 354 -19.44 -23.57 19.48
N SER A 355 -20.29 -24.55 19.82
CA SER A 355 -21.45 -24.39 20.69
C SER A 355 -21.12 -23.76 22.03
N ASP A 356 -20.01 -24.20 22.62
CA ASP A 356 -19.54 -23.80 23.94
C ASP A 356 -18.02 -23.59 23.98
N ARG A 357 -17.53 -23.10 25.11
CA ARG A 357 -16.09 -22.97 25.37
C ARG A 357 -15.50 -24.32 25.80
N LEU A 358 -14.17 -24.45 25.69
CA LEU A 358 -13.43 -25.64 26.13
C LEU A 358 -13.76 -26.01 27.60
N PRO A 359 -14.24 -27.24 27.87
CA PRO A 359 -14.57 -27.68 29.23
C PRO A 359 -13.31 -27.93 30.07
N LYS A 360 -13.47 -28.02 31.39
CA LYS A 360 -12.37 -28.31 32.33
C LYS A 360 -12.63 -29.59 33.11
N CYS A 361 -11.61 -30.42 33.26
CA CYS A 361 -11.67 -31.57 34.18
C CYS A 361 -11.16 -31.12 35.54
N ILE A 362 -12.05 -31.08 36.54
CA ILE A 362 -11.72 -30.67 37.90
C ILE A 362 -11.62 -31.90 38.81
N PRO A 363 -10.71 -31.92 39.81
CA PRO A 363 -10.61 -33.04 40.73
C PRO A 363 -11.94 -33.32 41.43
N GLU A 364 -12.31 -34.60 41.54
CA GLU A 364 -13.52 -35.03 42.25
C GLU A 364 -13.33 -34.85 43.76
N THR A 365 -14.05 -33.89 44.36
CA THR A 365 -14.03 -33.65 45.82
C THR A 365 -15.32 -34.17 46.48
N TYR A 366 -15.19 -35.14 47.38
CA TYR A 366 -16.32 -35.65 48.17
C TYR A 366 -16.65 -34.73 49.35
N GLU A 367 -17.95 -34.55 49.63
CA GLU A 367 -18.38 -33.80 50.82
C GLU A 367 -18.05 -34.59 52.10
N PRO A 368 -17.44 -33.96 53.14
CA PRO A 368 -17.01 -34.67 54.34
C PRO A 368 -18.19 -35.20 55.19
N CYS A 369 -17.99 -36.33 55.89
CA CYS A 369 -18.99 -36.87 56.80
C CYS A 369 -19.15 -35.98 58.05
N HIS A 370 -20.39 -35.74 58.47
CA HIS A 370 -20.67 -35.04 59.73
C HIS A 370 -20.35 -35.92 60.95
N ASN A 371 -20.01 -35.31 62.08
CA ASN A 371 -19.74 -36.04 63.32
C ASN A 371 -20.97 -36.86 63.78
N PRO A 372 -20.86 -38.20 63.95
CA PRO A 372 -21.99 -39.06 64.27
C PRO A 372 -22.39 -39.03 65.76
N GLY A 373 -21.63 -38.32 66.61
CA GLY A 373 -21.89 -38.15 68.04
C GLY A 373 -21.17 -39.17 68.94
N VAL A 374 -20.96 -38.79 70.21
CA VAL A 374 -20.29 -39.65 71.21
C VAL A 374 -21.35 -40.39 72.05
N PRO A 375 -21.26 -41.73 72.18
CA PRO A 375 -22.15 -42.48 73.07
C PRO A 375 -21.89 -42.15 74.56
N ALA A 376 -22.94 -42.19 75.37
CA ALA A 376 -22.86 -41.84 76.80
C ALA A 376 -21.89 -42.75 77.57
N GLY A 377 -20.86 -42.16 78.19
CA GLY A 377 -19.79 -42.91 78.86
C GLY A 377 -18.77 -43.54 77.89
N GLY A 378 -18.71 -43.05 76.66
CA GLY A 378 -17.67 -43.36 75.69
C GLY A 378 -16.81 -42.14 75.34
N ARG A 379 -15.69 -42.38 74.66
CA ARG A 379 -14.77 -41.38 74.10
C ARG A 379 -14.58 -41.67 72.62
N GLN A 380 -14.64 -40.63 71.79
CA GLN A 380 -14.32 -40.70 70.36
C GLN A 380 -12.91 -40.16 70.09
N SER A 381 -12.20 -40.74 69.13
CA SER A 381 -10.96 -40.17 68.60
C SER A 381 -10.79 -40.45 67.10
N PRO A 382 -10.32 -39.48 66.28
CA PRO A 382 -10.16 -38.06 66.57
C PRO A 382 -11.50 -37.31 66.70
N GLU A 383 -11.52 -36.16 67.39
CA GLU A 383 -12.73 -35.33 67.55
C GLU A 383 -12.71 -34.13 66.58
N GLN A 384 -13.54 -34.20 65.53
CA GLN A 384 -13.71 -33.16 64.51
C GLN A 384 -15.20 -32.96 64.20
N ARG A 385 -15.59 -31.80 63.65
CA ARG A 385 -16.98 -31.57 63.20
C ARG A 385 -17.28 -32.25 61.86
N LEU A 386 -16.30 -32.30 60.97
CA LEU A 386 -16.38 -32.81 59.61
C LEU A 386 -15.17 -33.71 59.36
N TYR A 387 -15.40 -34.89 58.79
CA TYR A 387 -14.37 -35.89 58.53
C TYR A 387 -14.25 -36.12 57.02
N PRO A 388 -13.07 -35.87 56.41
CA PRO A 388 -12.89 -36.13 54.99
C PRO A 388 -13.11 -37.61 54.66
N ALA A 389 -13.52 -37.90 53.42
CA ALA A 389 -13.76 -39.26 52.96
C ALA A 389 -12.50 -40.14 53.18
N GLY A 390 -12.70 -41.34 53.73
CA GLY A 390 -11.63 -42.27 54.11
C GLY A 390 -11.20 -42.23 55.57
N THR A 391 -11.57 -41.20 56.34
CA THR A 391 -11.22 -41.06 57.77
C THR A 391 -11.88 -42.16 58.61
N THR A 392 -11.14 -42.72 59.58
CA THR A 392 -11.64 -43.75 60.50
C THR A 392 -11.72 -43.21 61.92
N LEU A 393 -12.91 -43.26 62.51
CA LEU A 393 -13.21 -42.94 63.90
C LEU A 393 -13.08 -44.17 64.78
N ARG A 394 -12.56 -44.00 65.99
CA ARG A 394 -12.48 -45.05 66.99
C ARG A 394 -13.23 -44.65 68.26
N PHE A 395 -14.00 -45.59 68.79
CA PHE A 395 -14.75 -45.41 70.02
C PHE A 395 -14.17 -46.29 71.12
N SER A 396 -14.08 -45.74 72.34
CA SER A 396 -13.69 -46.48 73.54
C SER A 396 -14.65 -46.16 74.68
N CYS A 397 -14.90 -47.12 75.58
CA CYS A 397 -15.76 -46.90 76.74
C CYS A 397 -14.93 -46.53 77.98
N THR A 398 -15.53 -45.77 78.90
CA THR A 398 -14.92 -45.48 80.21
C THR A 398 -14.88 -46.73 81.09
N ALA A 399 -14.00 -46.75 82.10
CA ALA A 399 -13.72 -47.92 82.94
C ALA A 399 -15.00 -48.54 83.54
N GLY A 400 -15.13 -49.88 83.44
CA GLY A 400 -16.30 -50.63 83.94
C GLY A 400 -17.45 -50.79 82.94
N ARG A 401 -17.29 -50.33 81.69
CA ARG A 401 -18.28 -50.49 80.61
C ARG A 401 -17.72 -51.29 79.44
N VAL A 402 -18.57 -52.09 78.82
CA VAL A 402 -18.25 -52.88 77.62
C VAL A 402 -18.83 -52.19 76.39
N LEU A 403 -18.04 -52.13 75.31
CA LEU A 403 -18.44 -51.56 74.02
C LEU A 403 -19.27 -52.59 73.25
N LEU A 404 -20.51 -52.24 72.92
CA LEU A 404 -21.42 -53.07 72.13
C LEU A 404 -21.62 -52.43 70.76
N GLY A 405 -21.25 -53.16 69.70
CA GLY A 405 -21.27 -52.69 68.32
C GLY A 405 -19.87 -52.57 67.71
N GLU A 406 -19.78 -51.98 66.52
CA GLU A 406 -18.51 -51.80 65.82
C GLU A 406 -17.69 -50.68 66.48
N GLY A 407 -16.51 -51.02 67.00
CA GLY A 407 -15.64 -50.08 67.73
C GLY A 407 -14.96 -49.01 66.86
N SER A 408 -15.13 -49.09 65.53
CA SER A 408 -14.58 -48.12 64.59
C SER A 408 -15.52 -47.88 63.40
N LEU A 409 -15.72 -46.63 63.02
CA LEU A 409 -16.53 -46.25 61.85
C LEU A 409 -15.65 -45.57 60.79
N ARG A 410 -15.86 -45.89 59.51
CA ARG A 410 -15.13 -45.28 58.39
C ARG A 410 -16.06 -44.41 57.55
N CYS A 411 -15.63 -43.18 57.24
CA CYS A 411 -16.36 -42.30 56.32
C CYS A 411 -16.15 -42.82 54.90
N LEU A 412 -17.19 -43.40 54.30
CA LEU A 412 -17.14 -43.93 52.93
C LEU A 412 -17.37 -42.78 51.93
N PRO A 413 -16.52 -42.63 50.90
CA PRO A 413 -16.70 -41.62 49.85
C PRO A 413 -18.06 -41.75 49.17
N GLY A 414 -18.79 -40.64 49.02
CA GLY A 414 -20.08 -40.61 48.32
C GLY A 414 -20.65 -39.21 48.16
N HIS A 415 -21.83 -39.11 47.54
CA HIS A 415 -22.59 -37.86 47.36
C HIS A 415 -24.00 -38.00 47.97
N PRO A 416 -24.18 -37.81 49.30
CA PRO A 416 -23.20 -37.41 50.32
C PRO A 416 -22.38 -38.60 50.89
N SER A 417 -21.18 -38.32 51.42
CA SER A 417 -20.37 -39.34 52.12
C SER A 417 -21.10 -39.85 53.36
N ARG A 418 -21.08 -41.17 53.58
CA ARG A 418 -21.81 -41.83 54.68
C ARG A 418 -20.89 -42.66 55.56
N TRP A 419 -21.22 -42.77 56.84
CA TRP A 419 -20.52 -43.67 57.75
C TRP A 419 -20.78 -45.13 57.40
N SER A 420 -19.76 -45.98 57.56
CA SER A 420 -19.82 -47.43 57.33
C SER A 420 -20.87 -48.15 58.19
N GLY A 421 -21.29 -47.54 59.31
CA GLY A 421 -22.26 -48.08 60.26
C GLY A 421 -22.75 -47.03 61.26
N SER A 422 -23.50 -47.47 62.27
CA SER A 422 -24.02 -46.62 63.35
C SER A 422 -23.08 -46.59 64.58
N PRO A 423 -23.08 -45.51 65.40
CA PRO A 423 -22.25 -45.42 66.61
C PRO A 423 -22.47 -46.56 67.60
N PRO A 424 -21.42 -47.09 68.25
CA PRO A 424 -21.53 -48.14 69.25
C PRO A 424 -22.11 -47.62 70.58
N ILE A 425 -22.56 -48.52 71.45
CA ILE A 425 -23.17 -48.18 72.75
C ILE A 425 -22.33 -48.74 73.90
N CYS A 426 -22.04 -47.94 74.92
CA CYS A 426 -21.33 -48.37 76.12
C CYS A 426 -22.31 -48.77 77.24
N LYS A 427 -22.38 -50.07 77.59
CA LYS A 427 -23.18 -50.58 78.72
C LYS A 427 -22.29 -50.98 79.90
N ALA A 428 -22.80 -50.84 81.13
CA ALA A 428 -22.09 -51.31 82.33
C ALA A 428 -21.93 -52.85 82.30
N ALA A 429 -20.74 -53.35 82.64
CA ALA A 429 -20.51 -54.79 82.76
C ALA A 429 -21.32 -55.33 83.96
N SER A 430 -22.36 -56.13 83.72
CA SER A 430 -23.05 -56.86 84.80
C SER A 430 -22.28 -58.14 85.15
N TYR A 431 -22.18 -58.45 86.44
CA TYR A 431 -21.28 -59.45 87.01
C TYR A 431 -21.83 -60.90 87.00
N ASP A 432 -23.02 -61.15 86.47
CA ASP A 432 -23.65 -62.48 86.44
C ASP A 432 -23.93 -62.95 85.01
N GLU A 433 -23.05 -63.83 84.52
CA GLU A 433 -23.27 -64.94 83.58
C GLU A 433 -21.96 -65.21 82.83
N PHE A 434 -21.16 -66.16 83.33
CA PHE A 434 -20.76 -67.38 82.58
C PHE A 434 -19.71 -68.19 83.38
N TYR A 435 -20.04 -68.59 84.61
CA TYR A 435 -19.45 -69.79 85.21
C TYR A 435 -20.19 -71.00 84.65
N SER A 436 -19.75 -71.52 83.50
CA SER A 436 -19.95 -72.93 83.13
C SER A 436 -18.83 -73.40 82.23
N ASN A 437 -17.76 -73.84 82.91
CA ASN A 437 -16.75 -74.85 82.54
C ASN A 437 -15.33 -74.40 82.89
N ARG A 438 -15.00 -74.55 84.17
CA ARG A 438 -13.62 -74.88 84.59
C ARG A 438 -13.41 -76.37 84.32
N ASN A 439 -12.42 -76.70 83.50
CA ASN A 439 -11.43 -77.70 83.87
C ASN A 439 -10.04 -77.14 83.49
N LEU A 440 -9.34 -76.69 84.53
CA LEU A 440 -7.89 -76.48 84.63
C LEU A 440 -7.22 -77.84 84.77
N ASP A 441 -5.92 -78.08 84.69
CA ASP A 441 -4.68 -77.42 84.23
C ASP A 441 -3.61 -78.52 84.35
N ALA A 442 -2.54 -78.48 83.56
CA ALA A 442 -1.16 -78.53 84.07
C ALA A 442 -0.12 -78.63 82.92
N VAL A 443 0.42 -77.46 82.55
CA VAL A 443 1.86 -77.11 82.48
C VAL A 443 2.88 -78.20 82.07
N ALA A 444 3.59 -78.00 80.94
CA ALA A 444 5.02 -77.65 80.91
C ALA A 444 5.66 -77.76 79.49
N LYS A 445 6.46 -76.73 79.15
CA LYS A 445 7.64 -76.70 78.23
C LYS A 445 7.52 -77.19 76.77
N ALA A 446 7.76 -76.28 75.82
CA ALA A 446 8.93 -76.33 74.91
C ALA A 446 8.93 -75.14 73.93
N VAL A 447 10.12 -74.59 73.65
CA VAL A 447 10.46 -73.66 72.55
C VAL A 447 11.53 -74.40 71.71
N PRO A 448 11.82 -74.03 70.45
CA PRO A 448 11.09 -74.39 69.23
C PRO A 448 11.97 -75.19 68.25
N SER A 449 11.42 -76.09 67.44
CA SER A 449 12.13 -76.59 66.24
C SER A 449 11.13 -77.17 65.25
N GLY A 450 10.90 -76.45 64.15
CA GLY A 450 10.06 -76.93 63.05
C GLY A 450 10.64 -76.43 61.74
N THR A 451 11.64 -77.15 61.23
CA THR A 451 12.22 -76.98 59.90
C THR A 451 11.17 -77.29 58.85
N ALA A 452 10.92 -76.31 57.98
CA ALA A 452 9.99 -76.40 56.86
C ALA A 452 10.53 -77.29 55.75
N LEU A 453 9.61 -78.11 55.23
CA LEU A 453 9.78 -79.01 54.09
C LEU A 453 9.87 -78.20 52.79
N GLU A 454 10.71 -78.69 51.88
CA GLU A 454 10.93 -78.20 50.52
C GLU A 454 9.63 -78.08 49.70
N GLY A 455 9.52 -76.97 48.97
CA GLY A 455 8.47 -76.70 48.00
C GLY A 455 9.01 -75.76 46.92
N THR A 456 9.21 -76.32 45.74
CA THR A 456 9.86 -75.77 44.54
C THR A 456 9.08 -74.61 43.90
N ASN A 457 9.80 -73.74 43.16
CA ASN A 457 9.34 -72.86 42.07
C ASN A 457 8.74 -71.48 42.39
N VAL A 458 9.59 -70.50 42.72
CA VAL A 458 9.35 -69.07 42.38
C VAL A 458 10.68 -68.39 41.99
N ALA A 459 11.15 -68.64 40.77
CA ALA A 459 12.27 -67.86 40.20
C ALA A 459 12.08 -67.54 38.69
N ILE A 460 11.02 -68.04 38.05
CA ILE A 460 10.87 -67.97 36.58
C ILE A 460 9.88 -66.87 36.14
N ALA A 461 9.00 -66.39 37.03
CA ALA A 461 7.92 -65.46 36.64
C ALA A 461 8.31 -63.95 36.59
N VAL A 462 9.46 -63.55 37.16
CA VAL A 462 9.86 -62.12 37.24
C VAL A 462 11.10 -61.80 36.41
N PHE A 463 12.03 -62.76 36.24
CA PHE A 463 13.30 -62.49 35.57
C PHE A 463 13.24 -62.58 34.04
N LEU A 464 12.31 -63.35 33.46
CA LEU A 464 12.15 -63.46 32.00
C LEU A 464 11.65 -62.17 31.31
N PRO A 465 10.63 -61.44 31.81
CA PRO A 465 10.19 -60.22 31.13
C PRO A 465 11.19 -59.05 31.25
N VAL A 466 11.95 -58.98 32.35
CA VAL A 466 12.97 -57.93 32.55
C VAL A 466 14.16 -58.12 31.60
N LEU A 467 14.54 -59.37 31.34
CA LEU A 467 15.65 -59.68 30.42
C LEU A 467 15.28 -59.37 28.95
N VAL A 468 14.02 -59.57 28.56
CA VAL A 468 13.53 -59.27 27.20
C VAL A 468 13.48 -57.76 26.94
N VAL A 469 13.04 -56.96 27.93
CA VAL A 469 13.03 -55.49 27.81
C VAL A 469 14.45 -54.92 27.75
N ALA A 470 15.37 -55.46 28.54
CA ALA A 470 16.78 -55.04 28.51
C ALA A 470 17.45 -55.34 27.14
N LEU A 471 17.15 -56.48 26.53
CA LEU A 471 17.68 -56.84 25.20
C LEU A 471 17.09 -55.98 24.07
N LEU A 472 15.82 -55.59 24.16
CA LEU A 472 15.18 -54.68 23.19
C LEU A 472 15.76 -53.27 23.25
N ILE A 473 15.99 -52.74 24.46
CA ILE A 473 16.60 -51.41 24.65
C ILE A 473 18.06 -51.41 24.17
N GLY A 474 18.82 -52.47 24.47
CA GLY A 474 20.18 -52.65 23.97
C GLY A 474 20.27 -52.76 22.45
N GLY A 475 19.30 -53.43 21.81
CA GLY A 475 19.22 -53.55 20.35
C GLY A 475 18.94 -52.22 19.65
N ILE A 476 18.04 -51.39 20.21
CA ILE A 476 17.74 -50.04 19.67
C ILE A 476 18.96 -49.12 19.81
N TYR A 477 19.68 -49.18 20.93
CA TYR A 477 20.89 -48.39 21.15
C TYR A 477 22.00 -48.74 20.13
N LEU A 478 22.22 -50.02 19.86
CA LEU A 478 23.21 -50.49 18.88
C LEU A 478 22.82 -50.18 17.43
N TYR A 479 21.52 -50.13 17.12
CA TYR A 479 21.02 -49.73 15.80
C TYR A 479 21.32 -48.24 15.51
N PHE A 480 21.04 -47.36 16.48
CA PHE A 480 21.33 -45.93 16.33
C PHE A 480 22.83 -45.60 16.40
N SER A 481 23.63 -46.36 17.17
CA SER A 481 25.08 -46.12 17.24
C SER A 481 25.85 -46.52 15.97
N LYS A 482 25.29 -47.40 15.12
CA LYS A 482 25.90 -47.78 13.83
C LYS A 482 25.57 -46.86 12.66
N PHE A 483 24.55 -46.01 12.76
CA PHE A 483 24.12 -45.11 11.67
C PHE A 483 24.73 -43.70 11.71
N GLN A 484 25.51 -43.34 12.75
CA GLN A 484 26.18 -42.02 12.85
C GLN A 484 27.72 -42.10 12.70
N GLY A 485 28.19 -42.96 11.81
CA GLY A 485 29.61 -43.29 11.62
C GLY A 485 30.28 -42.91 10.29
N LYS A 486 30.00 -41.71 9.71
CA LYS A 486 30.85 -40.89 8.77
C LYS A 486 31.19 -41.43 7.35
N PRO A 487 31.77 -40.64 6.39
CA PRO A 487 31.95 -39.17 6.24
C PRO A 487 31.65 -38.58 4.81
N ALA A 488 31.81 -37.25 4.66
CA ALA A 488 32.47 -36.49 3.55
C ALA A 488 31.66 -35.49 2.69
N LEU A 489 32.19 -34.25 2.65
CA LEU A 489 32.33 -33.26 1.54
C LEU A 489 32.07 -31.82 2.03
N GLN A 490 33.08 -31.13 2.57
CA GLN A 490 34.01 -30.20 1.89
C GLN A 490 33.38 -28.89 1.39
N LEU A 491 33.72 -27.79 2.08
CA LEU A 491 33.70 -26.42 1.56
C LEU A 491 34.83 -26.22 0.54
N PRO A 492 34.66 -25.32 -0.45
CA PRO A 492 35.79 -24.65 -1.08
C PRO A 492 36.04 -23.28 -0.42
N LEU A 493 37.32 -23.01 -0.14
CA LEU A 493 37.87 -21.68 0.03
C LEU A 493 38.08 -21.02 -1.34
N THR A 494 37.83 -19.72 -1.42
CA THR A 494 38.49 -18.81 -2.38
C THR A 494 39.00 -17.60 -1.62
N GLY A 495 40.27 -17.23 -1.87
CA GLY A 495 41.00 -16.21 -1.13
C GLY A 495 41.07 -14.83 -1.80
N SER A 496 42.06 -14.09 -1.29
CA SER A 496 42.66 -12.81 -1.71
C SER A 496 41.96 -11.49 -1.33
N HIS A 497 42.65 -10.75 -0.43
CA HIS A 497 42.66 -9.30 -0.13
C HIS A 497 43.11 -8.44 -1.35
N PRO A 498 43.28 -7.08 -1.30
CA PRO A 498 43.01 -6.05 -0.26
C PRO A 498 42.37 -4.72 -0.79
N TYR A 499 42.29 -3.69 0.08
CA TYR A 499 42.04 -2.24 -0.18
C TYR A 499 40.56 -1.83 -0.39
N ASP A 500 40.03 -0.73 0.15
CA ASP A 500 40.61 0.35 0.96
C ASP A 500 39.49 1.19 1.60
N HIS A 501 39.88 1.96 2.61
CA HIS A 501 39.35 3.28 2.96
C HIS A 501 37.95 3.51 3.58
N ILE A 502 38.04 3.88 4.86
CA ILE A 502 37.54 5.11 5.51
C ILE A 502 36.40 4.95 6.53
N THR A 503 36.87 5.20 7.75
CA THR A 503 36.23 5.57 9.00
C THR A 503 35.17 6.66 8.84
N VAL A 504 33.98 6.38 9.38
CA VAL A 504 33.00 7.39 9.74
C VAL A 504 33.54 8.17 10.93
N GLU A 505 34.07 9.35 10.66
CA GLU A 505 34.29 10.37 11.67
C GLU A 505 33.07 11.27 11.76
N SER A 506 32.70 11.51 13.00
CA SER A 506 31.66 12.38 13.53
C SER A 506 31.59 13.77 12.92
N ALA A 507 30.38 14.22 12.62
CA ALA A 507 30.01 15.63 12.70
C ALA A 507 28.48 15.73 12.84
N PHE A 508 27.98 16.37 13.90
CA PHE A 508 27.64 17.78 13.80
C PHE A 508 27.14 18.34 15.13
N ASP A 509 27.78 19.45 15.48
CA ASP A 509 27.48 20.32 16.61
C ASP A 509 26.11 21.01 16.48
N ASN A 510 25.60 21.31 17.66
CA ASN A 510 24.44 22.12 18.01
C ASN A 510 24.59 23.59 17.56
N PRO A 511 23.48 24.34 17.44
CA PRO A 511 23.41 25.57 18.23
C PRO A 511 22.05 25.84 18.89
N THR A 512 22.12 26.00 20.21
CA THR A 512 21.59 27.10 21.05
C THR A 512 20.24 27.76 20.74
N TYR A 513 19.33 27.59 21.72
CA TYR A 513 18.31 28.55 22.14
C TYR A 513 18.95 29.75 22.86
N GLU A 514 18.48 30.97 22.58
CA GLU A 514 18.39 32.03 23.59
C GLU A 514 17.16 32.92 23.33
N THR A 515 16.39 33.12 24.39
CA THR A 515 15.30 34.10 24.51
C THR A 515 15.85 35.36 25.18
N GLY A 516 15.58 36.52 24.56
CA GLY A 516 15.85 37.86 25.09
C GLY A 516 15.25 38.90 24.17
#